data_AF-A0A2R6Y0V8-F1
#
_entry.id   AF-A0A2R6Y0V8-F1
#
_cell.length_a   1.000
_cell.length_b   1.000
_cell.length_c   1.000
_cell.angle_alpha   90.00
_cell.angle_beta   90.00
_cell.angle_gamma   90.00
#
_symmetry.space_group_name_H-M   'P 1'
#
loop_
_entity.id
_entity.type
_entity.pdbx_description
1 polymer ?
#
loop_
_entity_poly.entity_id
_entity_poly.type
_entity_poly.pdbx_seq_one_letter_code
_entity_poly.pdbx_strand_id
1 'polypeptide(L)'
;MYKKIGVVLLVVGLLTTVWVVIWSWNTGVFDFSRTGAGVGLGRLFFLFLYFPVSMSFTIVGLILAFGEWVTRSILIKKFALVISILLFLFAAVFVASNVTHSYIEDVDDVLGFFIIALPIVILSGLFFFLSRLTIKN
;
A
#
# COMPACT_ATOMS: atom_id res chain seq x y z
N MET A 1 10.62 1.71 -24.66
CA MET A 1 11.32 2.27 -23.50
C MET A 1 10.60 1.97 -22.18
N TYR A 2 9.30 2.30 -22.06
CA TYR A 2 8.49 2.08 -20.86
C TYR A 2 8.44 0.62 -20.36
N LYS A 3 8.43 -0.37 -21.25
CA LYS A 3 8.45 -1.79 -20.86
C LYS A 3 9.70 -2.19 -20.07
N LYS A 4 10.89 -1.72 -20.47
CA LYS A 4 12.15 -2.00 -19.77
C LYS A 4 12.18 -1.33 -18.39
N ILE A 5 11.72 -0.07 -18.32
CA ILE A 5 11.56 0.65 -17.05
C ILE A 5 10.57 -0.08 -16.14
N GLY A 6 9.44 -0.55 -16.68
CA GLY A 6 8.45 -1.34 -15.96
C GLY A 6 9.03 -2.63 -15.38
N VAL A 7 9.85 -3.37 -16.14
CA VAL A 7 10.50 -4.59 -15.66
C VAL A 7 11.47 -4.28 -14.52
N VAL A 8 12.28 -3.23 -14.65
CA VAL A 8 13.20 -2.82 -13.57
C VAL A 8 12.42 -2.44 -12.31
N LEU A 9 11.38 -1.62 -12.44
CA LEU A 9 10.52 -1.23 -11.32
C LEU A 9 9.81 -2.43 -10.69
N LEU A 10 9.38 -3.40 -11.50
CA LEU A 10 8.76 -4.63 -10.99
C LEU A 10 9.77 -5.45 -10.20
N VAL A 11 10.99 -5.64 -10.69
CA VAL A 11 12.04 -6.39 -9.98
C VAL A 11 12.41 -5.69 -8.68
N VAL A 12 12.62 -4.37 -8.71
CA VAL A 12 12.92 -3.59 -7.50
C VAL A 12 11.75 -3.64 -6.51
N GLY A 13 10.52 -3.50 -6.99
CA GLY A 13 9.31 -3.59 -6.17
C GLY A 13 9.17 -4.95 -5.51
N LEU A 14 9.38 -6.05 -6.24
CA LEU A 14 9.33 -7.40 -5.70
C LEU A 14 10.42 -7.63 -4.67
N LEU A 15 11.67 -7.24 -4.96
CA LEU A 15 12.80 -7.40 -4.03
C LEU A 15 12.57 -6.61 -2.75
N THR A 16 12.12 -5.35 -2.85
CA THR A 16 11.82 -4.51 -1.69
C THR A 16 10.64 -5.05 -0.90
N THR A 17 9.58 -5.54 -1.56
CA THR A 17 8.43 -6.16 -0.88
C THR A 17 8.87 -7.39 -0.09
N VAL A 18 9.64 -8.29 -0.71
CA VAL A 18 10.18 -9.49 -0.05
C VAL A 18 11.07 -9.08 1.13
N TRP A 19 11.96 -8.12 0.94
CA TRP A 19 12.83 -7.63 2.00
C TRP A 19 12.04 -7.01 3.17
N VAL A 20 11.02 -6.19 2.89
CA VAL A 20 10.14 -5.57 3.91
C VAL A 20 9.39 -6.65 4.70
N VAL A 21 8.94 -7.72 4.05
CA VAL A 21 8.28 -8.87 4.71
C VAL A 21 9.26 -9.67 5.57
N ILE A 22 10.48 -9.91 5.09
CA ILE A 22 11.53 -10.59 5.89
C ILE A 22 11.91 -9.73 7.10
N TRP A 23 12.09 -8.43 6.89
CA TRP A 23 12.39 -7.48 7.96
C TRP A 23 11.29 -7.46 9.02
N SER A 24 10.01 -7.43 8.63
CA SER A 24 8.90 -7.42 9.59
C SER A 24 8.78 -8.72 10.37
N TRP A 25 9.14 -9.86 9.75
CA TRP A 25 9.25 -11.13 10.46
C TRP A 25 10.38 -11.13 11.49
N ASN A 26 11.58 -10.70 11.08
CA ASN A 26 12.77 -10.68 11.93
C ASN A 26 12.67 -9.71 13.11
N THR A 27 11.92 -8.61 12.92
CA THR A 27 11.68 -7.61 13.97
C THR A 27 10.50 -7.97 14.88
N GLY A 28 9.77 -9.05 14.59
CA GLY A 28 8.60 -9.46 15.37
C GLY A 28 7.44 -8.49 15.25
N VAL A 29 7.33 -7.74 14.13
CA VAL A 29 6.20 -6.84 13.87
C VAL A 29 4.87 -7.60 13.92
N PHE A 30 4.86 -8.86 13.47
CA PHE A 30 3.70 -9.75 13.52
C PHE A 30 3.58 -10.58 14.80
N ASP A 31 4.51 -10.45 15.74
CA ASP A 31 4.41 -11.12 17.04
C ASP A 31 3.46 -10.32 17.94
N PHE A 32 2.17 -10.65 17.90
CA PHE A 32 1.12 -9.99 18.68
C PHE A 32 1.24 -10.20 20.19
N SER A 33 2.09 -11.13 20.64
CA SER A 33 2.37 -11.31 22.07
C SER A 33 3.30 -10.22 22.64
N ARG A 34 4.08 -9.56 21.78
CA ARG A 34 4.93 -8.43 22.15
C ARG A 34 4.11 -7.16 22.25
N THR A 35 4.18 -6.53 23.42
CA THR A 35 3.57 -5.24 23.74
C THR A 35 4.66 -4.22 24.08
N GLY A 36 4.44 -2.96 23.69
CA GLY A 36 5.40 -1.87 23.90
C GLY A 36 5.36 -0.84 22.77
N ALA A 37 5.62 0.43 23.10
CA ALA A 37 5.53 1.55 22.17
C ALA A 37 6.39 1.37 20.91
N GLY A 38 7.60 0.81 21.05
CA GLY A 38 8.50 0.54 19.92
C GLY A 38 7.97 -0.51 18.92
N VAL A 39 7.25 -1.52 19.42
CA VAL A 39 6.62 -2.55 18.56
C VAL A 39 5.39 -1.99 17.87
N GLY A 40 4.61 -1.16 18.57
CA GLY A 40 3.45 -0.45 18.01
C GLY A 40 3.85 0.49 16.87
N LEU A 41 4.88 1.31 17.06
CA LEU A 41 5.43 2.17 16.01
C LEU A 41 5.96 1.35 14.83
N GLY A 42 6.70 0.27 15.08
CA GLY A 42 7.18 -0.63 14.02
C GLY A 42 6.06 -1.21 13.14
N ARG A 43 4.92 -1.58 13.75
CA ARG A 43 3.72 -2.03 13.03
C ARG A 43 3.10 -0.91 12.19
N LEU A 44 3.01 0.30 12.73
CA LEU A 44 2.49 1.46 12.00
C LEU A 44 3.37 1.77 10.78
N PHE A 45 4.70 1.86 10.95
CA PHE A 45 5.62 2.09 9.84
C PHE A 45 5.55 0.98 8.79
N PHE A 46 5.46 -0.29 9.20
CA PHE A 46 5.28 -1.39 8.26
C PHE A 46 3.98 -1.25 7.45
N LEU A 47 2.84 -1.09 8.11
CA LEU A 47 1.51 -1.10 7.50
C LEU A 47 1.21 0.14 6.65
N PHE A 48 1.68 1.31 7.09
CA PHE A 48 1.34 2.58 6.47
C PHE A 48 2.42 3.13 5.54
N LEU A 49 3.67 2.72 5.70
CA LEU A 49 4.79 3.27 4.94
C LEU A 49 5.52 2.20 4.11
N TYR A 50 6.20 1.25 4.75
CA TYR A 50 7.12 0.37 4.04
C TYR A 50 6.42 -0.61 3.10
N PHE A 51 5.36 -1.27 3.56
CA PHE A 51 4.63 -2.22 2.74
C PHE A 51 3.87 -1.54 1.59
N PRO A 52 3.13 -0.43 1.82
CA PRO A 52 2.43 0.23 0.72
C PRO A 52 3.34 0.82 -0.35
N VAL A 53 4.49 1.40 0.05
CA VAL A 53 5.47 1.97 -0.88
C VAL A 53 6.11 0.88 -1.74
N SER A 54 6.57 -0.22 -1.13
CA SER A 54 7.17 -1.34 -1.87
C SER A 54 6.18 -1.99 -2.85
N MET A 55 4.93 -2.18 -2.41
CA MET A 55 3.86 -2.68 -3.28
C MET A 55 3.53 -1.71 -4.42
N SER A 56 3.60 -0.40 -4.19
CA SER A 56 3.34 0.60 -5.23
C SER A 56 4.33 0.46 -6.40
N PHE A 57 5.62 0.25 -6.11
CA PHE A 57 6.61 -0.01 -7.16
C PHE A 57 6.31 -1.29 -7.94
N THR A 58 5.89 -2.35 -7.24
CA THR A 58 5.48 -3.62 -7.86
C THR A 58 4.30 -3.42 -8.81
N ILE A 59 3.26 -2.70 -8.38
CA ILE A 59 2.05 -2.47 -9.19
C ILE A 59 2.34 -1.56 -10.38
N VAL A 60 3.09 -0.47 -10.19
CA VAL A 60 3.52 0.41 -11.30
C VAL A 60 4.37 -0.38 -12.31
N GLY A 61 5.30 -1.20 -11.82
CA GLY A 61 6.11 -2.08 -12.66
C GLY A 61 5.26 -3.06 -13.47
N LEU A 62 4.25 -3.68 -12.83
CA LEU A 62 3.32 -4.61 -13.49
C LEU A 62 2.54 -3.93 -14.61
N ILE A 63 2.01 -2.72 -14.37
CA ILE A 63 1.26 -1.93 -15.36
C ILE A 63 2.15 -1.62 -16.57
N LEU A 64 3.38 -1.16 -16.34
CA LEU A 64 4.29 -0.72 -17.39
C LEU A 64 4.90 -1.89 -18.19
N ALA A 65 5.18 -3.02 -17.53
CA ALA A 65 5.81 -4.18 -18.17
C ALA A 65 4.81 -5.11 -18.85
N PHE A 66 3.61 -5.28 -18.26
CA PHE A 66 2.63 -6.30 -18.63
C PHE A 66 1.22 -5.73 -18.86
N GLY A 67 1.12 -4.45 -19.22
CA GLY A 67 -0.15 -3.76 -19.43
C GLY A 67 -1.15 -4.48 -20.34
N GLU A 68 -0.69 -5.09 -21.45
CA GLU A 68 -1.55 -5.87 -22.36
C GLU A 68 -2.18 -7.11 -21.71
N TRP A 69 -1.43 -7.80 -20.85
CA TRP A 69 -1.95 -8.96 -20.13
C TRP A 69 -2.93 -8.52 -19.04
N VAL A 70 -2.60 -7.46 -18.32
CA VAL A 70 -3.46 -6.87 -17.28
C VAL A 70 -4.78 -6.36 -17.87
N THR A 71 -4.75 -5.71 -19.04
CA THR A 71 -5.97 -5.20 -19.69
C THR A 71 -6.90 -6.32 -20.16
N ARG A 72 -6.35 -7.49 -20.52
CA ARG A 72 -7.13 -8.66 -20.94
C ARG A 72 -7.66 -9.50 -19.78
N SER A 73 -7.04 -9.42 -18.60
CA SER A 73 -7.41 -10.25 -17.45
C SER A 73 -8.54 -9.63 -16.61
N ILE A 74 -9.75 -10.18 -16.74
CA ILE A 74 -10.91 -9.78 -15.92
C ILE A 74 -10.68 -10.04 -14.42
N LEU A 75 -9.97 -11.14 -14.10
CA LEU A 75 -9.72 -11.55 -12.72
C LEU A 75 -8.82 -10.55 -11.99
N ILE A 76 -7.74 -10.13 -12.64
CA ILE A 76 -6.82 -9.12 -12.10
C ILE A 76 -7.55 -7.80 -11.85
N LYS A 77 -8.41 -7.37 -12.80
CA LYS A 77 -9.16 -6.12 -12.66
C LYS A 77 -10.15 -6.17 -11.49
N LYS A 78 -10.92 -7.26 -11.37
CA LYS A 78 -11.87 -7.43 -10.25
C LYS A 78 -11.14 -7.47 -8.92
N PHE A 79 -10.06 -8.24 -8.83
CA PHE A 79 -9.24 -8.33 -7.63
C PHE A 79 -8.63 -6.98 -7.24
N ALA A 80 -8.11 -6.23 -8.22
CA ALA A 80 -7.58 -4.89 -8.01
C ALA A 80 -8.63 -3.91 -7.51
N LEU A 81 -9.86 -3.96 -8.03
CA LEU A 81 -10.96 -3.13 -7.53
C LEU A 81 -11.28 -3.44 -6.07
N VAL A 82 -11.40 -4.73 -5.72
CA VAL A 82 -11.67 -5.15 -4.34
C VAL A 82 -10.56 -4.68 -3.39
N ILE A 83 -9.29 -4.89 -3.75
CA ILE A 83 -8.15 -4.43 -2.95
C ILE A 83 -8.16 -2.91 -2.81
N SER A 84 -8.42 -2.17 -3.88
CA SER A 84 -8.48 -0.71 -3.84
C SER A 84 -9.50 -0.23 -2.82
N ILE A 85 -10.72 -0.78 -2.83
CA ILE A 85 -11.78 -0.43 -1.88
C ILE A 85 -11.34 -0.76 -0.45
N LEU A 86 -10.78 -1.95 -0.21
CA LEU A 86 -10.33 -2.36 1.12
C LEU A 86 -9.22 -1.45 1.66
N LEU A 87 -8.23 -1.11 0.83
CA LEU A 87 -7.14 -0.21 1.23
C LEU A 87 -7.64 1.21 1.52
N PHE A 88 -8.57 1.72 0.71
CA PHE A 88 -9.16 3.04 0.92
C PHE A 88 -9.97 3.08 2.22
N LEU A 89 -10.81 2.07 2.46
CA LEU A 89 -11.58 1.95 3.70
C LEU A 89 -10.65 1.83 4.92
N PHE A 90 -9.58 1.04 4.81
CA PHE A 90 -8.59 0.90 5.88
C PHE A 90 -7.92 2.24 6.21
N ALA A 91 -7.49 3.00 5.20
CA ALA A 91 -6.92 4.33 5.39
C ALA A 91 -7.94 5.31 6.00
N ALA A 92 -9.18 5.30 5.53
CA ALA A 92 -10.25 6.17 6.03
C ALA A 92 -10.60 5.86 7.49
N VAL A 93 -10.72 4.58 7.85
CA VAL A 93 -10.96 4.15 9.24
C VAL A 93 -9.80 4.56 10.14
N PHE A 94 -8.54 4.35 9.71
CA PHE A 94 -7.38 4.78 10.47
C PHE A 94 -7.40 6.28 10.75
N VAL A 95 -7.61 7.11 9.72
CA VAL A 95 -7.68 8.57 9.90
C VAL A 95 -8.85 8.94 10.81
N ALA A 96 -10.05 8.41 10.55
CA ALA A 96 -11.23 8.72 11.35
C ALA A 96 -11.04 8.37 12.83
N SER A 97 -10.53 7.18 13.14
CA SER A 97 -10.27 6.75 14.52
C SER A 97 -9.27 7.65 15.24
N ASN A 98 -8.18 8.04 14.57
CA ASN A 98 -7.17 8.90 15.20
C ASN A 98 -7.63 10.36 15.32
N VAL A 99 -8.41 10.88 14.37
CA VAL A 99 -9.01 12.21 14.46
C VAL A 99 -10.03 12.28 15.59
N THR A 100 -10.91 11.28 15.71
CA THR A 100 -11.88 11.20 16.82
C THR A 100 -11.16 11.13 18.17
N HIS A 101 -10.09 10.34 18.28
CA HIS A 101 -9.30 10.25 19.50
C HIS A 101 -8.61 11.57 19.85
N SER A 102 -8.04 12.25 18.85
CA SER A 102 -7.32 13.52 19.05
C SER A 102 -8.25 14.67 19.45
N TYR A 103 -9.50 14.67 18.97
CA TYR A 103 -10.53 15.61 19.40
C TYR A 103 -10.95 15.41 20.87
N ILE A 104 -10.77 14.19 21.41
CA ILE A 104 -11.07 13.89 22.82
C ILE A 104 -9.90 14.29 23.73
N GLU A 105 -8.66 14.25 23.22
CA GLU A 105 -7.43 14.48 24.00
C GLU A 105 -6.72 15.82 23.74
N ASP A 106 -7.37 16.78 23.04
CA ASP A 106 -6.81 18.10 22.70
C ASP A 106 -5.43 18.05 21.98
N VAL A 107 -5.26 17.11 21.05
CA VAL A 107 -4.04 16.98 20.23
C VAL A 107 -4.29 17.48 18.80
N ASP A 108 -3.64 18.57 18.39
CA ASP A 108 -3.88 19.25 17.09
C ASP A 108 -3.29 18.52 15.85
N ASP A 109 -2.73 17.32 15.98
CA ASP A 109 -1.92 16.71 14.91
C ASP A 109 -2.73 15.88 13.87
N VAL A 110 -3.88 16.40 13.47
CA VAL A 110 -4.77 15.79 12.46
C VAL A 110 -4.04 15.61 11.13
N LEU A 111 -3.22 16.58 10.73
CA LEU A 111 -2.47 16.56 9.48
C LEU A 111 -1.45 15.41 9.44
N GLY A 112 -0.84 15.07 10.59
CA GLY A 112 0.08 13.95 10.72
C GLY A 112 -0.56 12.61 10.34
N PHE A 113 -1.80 12.36 10.76
CA PHE A 113 -2.50 11.11 10.43
C PHE A 113 -2.82 10.99 8.94
N PHE A 114 -3.15 12.10 8.27
CA PHE A 114 -3.34 12.12 6.82
C PHE A 114 -2.04 11.80 6.07
N ILE A 115 -0.90 12.36 6.51
CA ILE A 115 0.41 12.10 5.92
C ILE A 115 0.79 10.62 6.09
N ILE A 116 0.53 10.05 7.27
CA ILE A 116 0.78 8.62 7.54
C ILE A 116 -0.11 7.73 6.66
N ALA A 117 -1.38 8.09 6.44
CA ALA A 117 -2.30 7.30 5.61
C ALA A 117 -2.03 7.40 4.10
N LEU A 118 -1.32 8.45 3.66
CA LEU A 118 -1.13 8.78 2.25
C LEU A 118 -0.57 7.63 1.38
N PRO A 119 0.45 6.86 1.81
CA PRO A 119 0.97 5.78 0.97
C PRO A 119 -0.06 4.66 0.72
N ILE A 120 -0.95 4.39 1.66
CA ILE A 120 -2.07 3.45 1.47
C ILE A 120 -3.07 4.00 0.46
N VAL A 121 -3.38 5.30 0.53
CA VAL A 121 -4.28 5.97 -0.42
C VAL A 121 -3.69 5.93 -1.83
N ILE A 122 -2.38 6.18 -1.98
CA ILE A 122 -1.67 6.08 -3.26
C ILE A 122 -1.75 4.65 -3.79
N LEU A 123 -1.45 3.64 -2.96
CA LEU A 123 -1.52 2.24 -3.38
C LEU A 123 -2.96 1.86 -3.80
N SER A 124 -3.97 2.30 -3.04
CA SER A 124 -5.37 2.11 -3.38
C SER A 124 -5.70 2.72 -4.75
N GLY A 125 -5.23 3.94 -5.03
CA GLY A 125 -5.39 4.61 -6.31
C GLY A 125 -4.73 3.86 -7.46
N LEU A 126 -3.55 3.27 -7.24
CA LEU A 126 -2.86 2.45 -8.24
C LEU A 126 -3.66 1.18 -8.56
N PHE A 127 -4.20 0.49 -7.55
CA PHE A 127 -5.08 -0.65 -7.76
C PHE A 127 -6.39 -0.26 -8.46
N PHE A 128 -6.96 0.90 -8.12
CA PHE A 128 -8.13 1.43 -8.81
C PHE A 128 -7.84 1.66 -10.29
N PHE A 129 -6.73 2.34 -10.59
CA PHE A 129 -6.28 2.58 -11.96
C PHE A 129 -6.08 1.25 -12.71
N LEU A 130 -5.41 0.28 -12.09
CA LEU A 130 -5.18 -1.04 -12.65
C LEU A 130 -6.50 -1.75 -13.00
N SER A 131 -7.53 -1.61 -12.16
CA SER A 131 -8.87 -2.17 -12.41
C SER A 131 -9.58 -1.56 -13.63
N ARG A 132 -9.23 -0.32 -13.98
CA ARG A 132 -9.85 0.47 -15.05
C ARG A 132 -9.05 0.50 -16.34
N LEU A 133 -7.87 -0.13 -16.39
CA LEU A 133 -7.06 -0.19 -17.60
C LEU A 133 -7.84 -0.82 -18.76
N THR A 134 -8.04 -0.09 -19.86
CA THR A 134 -8.69 -0.57 -21.08
C THR A 134 -7.69 -0.70 -22.23
N ILE A 135 -7.99 -1.58 -23.19
CA ILE A 135 -7.26 -1.63 -24.45
C ILE A 135 -7.70 -0.40 -25.25
N LYS A 136 -6.77 0.49 -25.61
CA LYS A 136 -7.02 1.46 -26.68
C LYS A 136 -6.95 0.68 -27.99
N ASN A 137 -8.10 0.47 -28.63
CA ASN A 137 -8.18 0.01 -30.01
C ASN A 137 -7.74 1.13 -30.97
#